data_AF-A0A0S2JGX0-F1
#
_entry.id   AF-A0A0S2JGX0-F1
#
_cell.length_a   1.000
_cell.length_b   1.000
_cell.length_c   1.000
_cell.angle_alpha   90.00
_cell.angle_beta   90.00
_cell.angle_gamma   90.00
#
_symmetry.space_group_name_H-M   'P 1'
#
loop_
_entity.id
_entity.type
_entity.pdbx_description
1 polymer ?
#
loop_
_entity_poly.entity_id
_entity_poly.type
_entity_poly.pdbx_seq_one_letter_code
_entity_poly.pdbx_strand_id
1 'polypeptide(L)'
;MEDFWATPAGFEYSFIGVFTSNIDLGLLMEHSWDSRGEVALSAEGSLLQNDLFLGARLAFNDMQSSELLMGIGSDLDHNAFSFLIEANRRFGANVIVSVDVRLLHSNDENDLLYSLSNDEHAQVSVTWYF
;
A
#
# COMPACT_ATOMS: atom_id res chain seq x y z
N MET A 1 -21.23 -21.78 -14.46
CA MET A 1 -20.69 -20.52 -13.93
C MET A 1 -21.06 -20.52 -12.47
N GLU A 2 -20.06 -20.51 -11.60
CA GLU A 2 -20.28 -20.28 -10.17
C GLU A 2 -20.34 -18.77 -9.94
N ASP A 3 -21.19 -18.34 -9.03
CA ASP A 3 -21.33 -16.93 -8.67
C ASP A 3 -20.29 -16.58 -7.60
N PHE A 4 -19.57 -15.48 -7.80
CA PHE A 4 -18.53 -15.00 -6.90
C PHE A 4 -18.83 -13.57 -6.46
N TRP A 5 -18.46 -13.22 -5.22
CA TRP A 5 -18.62 -11.88 -4.67
C TRP A 5 -17.31 -11.40 -4.03
N ALA A 6 -16.91 -10.18 -4.36
CA ALA A 6 -15.74 -9.51 -3.77
C ALA A 6 -16.18 -8.14 -3.24
N THR A 7 -15.78 -7.81 -2.03
CA THR A 7 -16.17 -6.59 -1.32
C THR A 7 -14.94 -5.93 -0.70
N PRO A 8 -14.35 -4.93 -1.37
CA PRO A 8 -13.42 -4.01 -0.74
C PRO A 8 -14.18 -2.92 0.01
N ALA A 9 -13.72 -2.58 1.21
CA ALA A 9 -14.23 -1.47 2.01
C ALA A 9 -13.06 -0.74 2.68
N GLY A 10 -13.11 0.59 2.71
CA GLY A 10 -12.04 1.39 3.30
C GLY A 10 -12.53 2.63 4.03
N PHE A 11 -11.69 3.13 4.92
CA PHE A 11 -11.89 4.34 5.70
C PHE A 11 -10.63 5.18 5.68
N GLU A 12 -10.80 6.49 5.54
CA GLU A 12 -9.72 7.48 5.67
C GLU A 12 -10.15 8.56 6.67
N TYR A 13 -9.22 8.96 7.55
CA TYR A 13 -9.42 10.09 8.44
C TYR A 13 -8.19 10.98 8.50
N SER A 14 -8.38 12.28 8.29
CA SER A 14 -7.30 13.26 8.22
C SER A 14 -7.35 14.25 9.38
N PHE A 15 -6.29 14.24 10.18
CA PHE A 15 -6.03 15.26 11.19
C PHE A 15 -5.30 16.43 10.53
N ILE A 16 -5.94 17.60 10.53
CA ILE A 16 -5.39 18.81 9.91
C ILE A 16 -4.54 19.57 10.92
N GLY A 17 -3.35 20.00 10.50
CA GLY A 17 -2.45 20.84 11.31
C GLY A 17 -1.92 20.17 12.58
N VAL A 18 -1.45 18.93 12.46
CA VAL A 18 -0.84 18.20 13.59
C VAL A 18 0.41 18.92 14.10
N PHE A 19 0.70 18.75 15.39
CA PHE A 19 1.85 19.37 16.07
C PHE A 19 1.91 20.90 16.00
N THR A 20 0.77 21.59 15.83
CA THR A 20 0.74 23.07 15.63
C THR A 20 1.55 23.50 14.40
N SER A 21 1.48 22.70 13.34
CA SER A 21 2.17 22.94 12.08
C SER A 21 1.17 22.93 10.91
N ASN A 22 1.66 23.08 9.69
CA ASN A 22 0.84 22.90 8.48
C ASN A 22 0.79 21.43 8.04
N ILE A 23 1.36 20.50 8.81
CA ILE A 23 1.38 19.08 8.45
C ILE A 23 0.02 18.47 8.73
N ASP A 24 -0.49 17.68 7.79
CA ASP A 24 -1.69 16.88 7.95
C ASP A 24 -1.31 15.40 8.08
N LEU A 25 -1.99 14.69 8.99
CA LEU A 25 -1.84 13.25 9.18
C LEU A 25 -3.13 12.55 8.75
N GLY A 26 -3.07 11.82 7.64
CA GLY A 26 -4.12 10.89 7.19
C GLY A 26 -3.87 9.49 7.76
N LEU A 27 -4.90 8.86 8.29
CA LEU A 27 -4.91 7.44 8.63
C LEU A 27 -5.81 6.72 7.63
N LEU A 28 -5.33 5.61 7.08
CA LEU A 28 -6.01 4.80 6.08
C LEU A 28 -6.23 3.39 6.62
N MET A 29 -7.39 2.83 6.34
CA MET A 29 -7.70 1.42 6.58
C MET A 29 -8.45 0.91 5.36
N GLU A 30 -8.05 -0.23 4.83
CA GLU A 30 -8.76 -0.94 3.77
C GLU A 30 -8.86 -2.41 4.14
N HIS A 31 -10.05 -2.98 3.98
CA HIS A 31 -10.33 -4.38 4.17
C HIS A 31 -10.92 -4.92 2.87
N SER A 32 -10.28 -5.93 2.28
CA SER A 32 -10.76 -6.59 1.07
C SER A 32 -11.18 -8.01 1.40
N TRP A 33 -12.40 -8.37 1.02
CA TRP A 33 -12.91 -9.72 1.19
C TRP A 33 -13.37 -10.32 -0.14
N ASP A 34 -13.05 -11.58 -0.45
CA ASP A 34 -13.43 -12.26 -1.68
C ASP A 34 -13.91 -13.70 -1.45
N SER A 35 -15.08 -14.04 -2.01
CA SER A 35 -15.75 -15.31 -1.83
C SER A 35 -15.15 -16.46 -2.62
N ARG A 36 -14.25 -16.18 -3.56
CA ARG A 36 -13.57 -17.21 -4.35
C ARG A 36 -12.72 -18.14 -3.49
N GLY A 37 -12.31 -17.70 -2.31
CA GLY A 37 -11.49 -18.48 -1.39
C GLY A 37 -10.14 -18.88 -1.99
N GLU A 38 -9.34 -19.58 -1.18
CA GLU A 38 -8.04 -20.08 -1.60
C GLU A 38 -8.24 -21.23 -2.55
N VAL A 39 -7.70 -21.09 -3.75
CA VAL A 39 -7.59 -22.20 -4.67
C VAL A 39 -6.13 -22.33 -5.10
N ALA A 40 -5.68 -23.58 -5.17
CA ALA A 40 -4.33 -23.93 -5.60
C ALA A 40 -3.96 -23.24 -6.91
N LEU A 41 -2.66 -23.02 -7.15
CA LEU A 41 -2.01 -22.47 -8.38
C LEU A 41 -2.57 -22.95 -9.74
N SER A 42 -3.40 -23.99 -9.76
CA SER A 42 -4.05 -24.61 -10.92
C SER A 42 -5.51 -24.19 -11.13
N ALA A 43 -6.09 -23.36 -10.26
CA ALA A 43 -7.50 -22.97 -10.28
C ALA A 43 -7.66 -21.44 -10.13
N GLU A 44 -8.76 -20.89 -10.67
CA GLU A 44 -9.01 -19.44 -10.71
C GLU A 44 -9.33 -18.88 -9.32
N GLY A 45 -8.30 -18.39 -8.61
CA GLY A 45 -8.41 -17.81 -7.26
C GLY A 45 -8.29 -16.31 -7.18
N SER A 46 -8.60 -15.75 -6.00
CA SER A 46 -8.42 -14.33 -5.72
C SER A 46 -7.16 -14.08 -4.89
N LEU A 47 -6.37 -13.08 -5.31
CA LEU A 47 -5.18 -12.59 -4.62
C LEU A 47 -5.52 -11.74 -3.39
N LEU A 48 -6.78 -11.35 -3.21
CA LEU A 48 -7.23 -10.45 -2.15
C LEU A 48 -8.47 -11.00 -1.42
N GLN A 49 -8.28 -12.05 -0.60
CA GLN A 49 -9.37 -12.81 -0.01
C GLN A 49 -9.89 -12.28 1.33
N ASN A 50 -8.97 -11.85 2.19
CA ASN A 50 -9.27 -11.37 3.53
C ASN A 50 -8.11 -10.51 4.01
N ASP A 51 -7.78 -9.50 3.22
CA ASP A 51 -6.62 -8.67 3.45
C ASP A 51 -7.01 -7.42 4.20
N LEU A 52 -6.21 -7.08 5.20
CA LEU A 52 -6.30 -5.83 5.92
C LEU A 52 -5.07 -4.99 5.65
N PHE A 53 -5.29 -3.80 5.11
CA PHE A 53 -4.29 -2.76 4.96
C PHE A 53 -4.52 -1.63 5.95
N LEU A 54 -3.44 -1.18 6.59
CA LEU A 54 -3.40 -0.02 7.45
C LEU A 54 -2.28 0.91 6.99
N GLY A 55 -2.59 2.19 6.84
CA GLY A 55 -1.65 3.18 6.34
C GLY A 55 -1.70 4.49 7.11
N ALA A 56 -0.61 5.25 7.02
CA ALA A 56 -0.52 6.62 7.49
C ALA A 56 0.14 7.50 6.42
N ARG A 57 -0.50 8.62 6.08
CA ARG A 57 0.02 9.64 5.16
C ARG A 57 0.33 10.91 5.93
N LEU A 58 1.55 11.40 5.80
CA LEU A 58 1.96 12.73 6.25
C LEU A 58 2.08 13.64 5.03
N ALA A 59 1.23 14.67 4.96
CA ALA A 59 1.30 15.72 3.96
C ALA A 59 1.85 16.98 4.63
N PHE A 60 3.01 17.47 4.18
CA PHE A 60 3.67 18.60 4.84
C PHE A 60 3.06 19.97 4.48
N ASN A 61 2.24 20.00 3.42
CA ASN A 61 1.64 21.22 2.85
C ASN A 61 2.66 22.36 2.68
N ASP A 62 3.90 22.03 2.34
CA ASP A 62 4.94 23.00 2.01
C ASP A 62 4.90 23.36 0.51
N MET A 63 5.64 24.40 0.10
CA MET A 63 5.73 24.78 -1.31
C MET A 63 6.35 23.70 -2.20
N GLN A 64 7.07 22.76 -1.59
CA GLN A 64 7.71 21.63 -2.23
C GLN A 64 6.76 20.42 -2.40
N SER A 65 5.52 20.52 -1.90
CA SER A 65 4.54 19.43 -1.89
C SER A 65 5.12 18.13 -1.31
N SER A 66 5.88 18.24 -0.22
CA SER A 66 6.49 17.06 0.41
C SER A 66 5.42 16.16 1.03
N GLU A 67 5.48 14.87 0.73
CA GLU A 67 4.61 13.86 1.33
C GLU A 67 5.34 12.54 1.61
N LEU A 68 4.82 11.82 2.62
CA LEU A 68 5.28 10.50 3.01
C LEU A 68 4.05 9.62 3.31
N LEU A 69 3.91 8.51 2.61
CA LEU A 69 2.93 7.46 2.88
C LEU A 69 3.69 6.23 3.37
N MET A 70 3.18 5.60 4.42
CA MET A 70 3.67 4.31 4.90
C MET A 70 2.48 3.42 5.19
N GLY A 71 2.61 2.13 4.94
CA GLY A 71 1.53 1.19 5.23
C GLY A 71 2.00 -0.24 5.41
N ILE A 72 1.17 -1.01 6.08
CA ILE A 72 1.31 -2.45 6.25
C ILE A 72 0.03 -3.12 5.77
N GLY A 73 0.19 -4.23 5.04
CA GLY A 73 -0.91 -5.14 4.70
C GLY A 73 -0.65 -6.49 5.33
N SER A 74 -1.71 -7.19 5.73
CA SER A 74 -1.63 -8.59 6.15
C SER A 74 -2.82 -9.34 5.56
N ASP A 75 -2.55 -10.55 5.11
CA ASP A 75 -3.60 -11.56 4.98
C ASP A 75 -4.04 -11.93 6.42
N LEU A 76 -5.35 -11.95 6.69
CA LEU A 76 -5.88 -12.30 8.01
C LEU A 76 -6.00 -13.82 8.21
N ASP A 77 -5.96 -14.60 7.13
CA ASP A 77 -6.06 -16.06 7.13
C ASP A 77 -4.66 -16.73 6.99
N HIS A 78 -3.67 -16.04 6.40
CA HIS A 78 -2.29 -16.54 6.23
C HIS A 78 -1.22 -15.68 6.90
N ASN A 79 -0.03 -16.25 7.10
CA ASN A 79 1.14 -15.52 7.60
C ASN A 79 1.87 -14.77 6.47
N ALA A 80 1.13 -13.96 5.70
CA ALA A 80 1.66 -13.10 4.66
C ALA A 80 1.50 -11.63 5.07
N PHE A 81 2.59 -10.86 4.97
CA PHE A 81 2.58 -9.43 5.23
C PHE A 81 3.22 -8.65 4.09
N SER A 82 2.74 -7.43 3.89
CA SER A 82 3.33 -6.47 2.98
C SER A 82 3.61 -5.17 3.72
N PHE A 83 4.62 -4.46 3.25
CA PHE A 83 5.00 -3.17 3.75
C PHE A 83 5.27 -2.25 2.58
N LEU A 84 4.80 -1.01 2.67
CA LEU A 84 5.08 0.03 1.68
C LEU A 84 5.54 1.32 2.34
N ILE A 85 6.46 1.99 1.66
CA ILE A 85 6.83 3.38 1.92
C ILE A 85 6.87 4.09 0.56
N GLU A 86 6.16 5.19 0.48
CA GLU A 86 6.23 6.11 -0.65
C GLU A 86 6.57 7.50 -0.12
N ALA A 87 7.61 8.12 -0.64
CA ALA A 87 8.00 9.48 -0.28
C ALA A 87 8.20 10.30 -1.54
N ASN A 88 7.69 11.52 -1.59
CA ASN A 88 8.00 12.41 -2.69
C ASN A 88 8.22 13.85 -2.24
N ARG A 89 9.03 14.55 -3.04
CA ARG A 89 9.37 15.94 -2.78
C ARG A 89 9.83 16.66 -4.04
N ARG A 90 9.37 17.91 -4.20
CA ARG A 90 9.92 18.85 -5.18
C ARG A 90 11.16 19.56 -4.65
N PHE A 91 12.20 19.61 -5.48
CA PHE A 91 13.41 20.40 -5.25
C PHE A 91 13.48 21.56 -6.25
N GLY A 92 13.52 22.79 -5.71
CA GLY A 92 13.40 24.00 -6.51
C GLY A 92 12.04 24.07 -7.22
N ALA A 93 12.02 24.63 -8.43
CA ALA A 93 10.79 24.73 -9.23
C ALA A 93 10.60 23.55 -10.19
N ASN A 94 11.67 22.83 -10.54
CA ASN A 94 11.71 22.03 -11.77
C ASN A 94 12.01 20.55 -11.54
N VAL A 95 12.42 20.12 -10.35
CA VAL A 95 12.81 18.73 -10.10
C VAL A 95 11.87 18.12 -9.06
N ILE A 96 11.34 16.94 -9.34
CA ILE A 96 10.60 16.11 -8.38
C ILE A 96 11.38 14.82 -8.20
N VAL A 97 11.58 14.43 -6.95
CA VAL A 97 12.16 13.13 -6.59
C VAL A 97 11.11 12.33 -5.84
N SER A 98 10.91 11.10 -6.27
CA SER A 98 9.99 10.14 -5.65
C SER A 98 10.75 8.87 -5.32
N VAL A 99 10.47 8.30 -4.15
CA VAL A 99 10.99 7.02 -3.67
C VAL A 99 9.79 6.14 -3.38
N ASP A 100 9.79 4.94 -3.93
CA ASP A 100 8.80 3.90 -3.69
C ASP A 100 9.55 2.64 -3.23
N VAL A 101 9.13 2.09 -2.10
CA VAL A 101 9.64 0.83 -1.57
C VAL A 101 8.46 -0.03 -1.19
N ARG A 102 8.43 -1.26 -1.72
CA ARG A 102 7.43 -2.27 -1.41
C ARG A 102 8.11 -3.58 -1.08
N LEU A 103 7.86 -4.07 0.12
CA LEU A 103 8.35 -5.36 0.59
C LEU A 103 7.15 -6.28 0.76
N LEU A 104 7.26 -7.51 0.27
CA LEU A 104 6.26 -8.55 0.47
C LEU A 104 6.97 -9.74 1.10
N HIS A 105 6.32 -10.37 2.07
CA HIS A 105 6.82 -11.56 2.72
C HIS A 105 5.66 -12.53 2.96
N SER A 106 5.81 -13.76 2.50
CA SER A 106 4.87 -14.85 2.75
C SER A 106 5.65 -16.11 3.12
N ASN A 107 5.17 -16.83 4.13
CA ASN A 107 5.81 -18.02 4.68
C ASN A 107 5.08 -19.33 4.30
N ASP A 108 4.02 -19.26 3.50
CA ASP A 108 3.26 -20.45 3.07
C ASP A 108 3.55 -20.78 1.60
N GLU A 109 4.14 -21.96 1.33
CA GLU A 109 4.48 -22.40 -0.03
C GLU A 109 3.25 -22.62 -0.93
N ASN A 110 2.04 -22.71 -0.35
CA ASN A 110 0.78 -22.87 -1.11
C ASN A 110 0.06 -21.55 -1.40
N ASP A 111 0.49 -20.45 -0.78
CA ASP A 111 -0.08 -19.12 -0.98
C ASP A 111 0.43 -18.52 -2.30
N LEU A 112 -0.46 -17.95 -3.10
CA LEU A 112 -0.08 -17.27 -4.35
C LEU A 112 0.85 -16.08 -4.10
N LEU A 113 0.75 -15.41 -2.95
CA LEU A 113 1.66 -14.35 -2.53
C LEU A 113 3.07 -14.86 -2.23
N TYR A 114 3.28 -16.17 -2.03
CA TYR A 114 4.62 -16.77 -1.97
C TYR A 114 5.38 -16.64 -3.29
N SER A 115 4.68 -16.67 -4.42
CA SER A 115 5.31 -16.41 -5.73
C SER A 115 5.82 -14.96 -5.85
N LEU A 116 5.25 -14.03 -5.08
CA LEU A 116 5.62 -12.62 -4.99
C LEU A 116 6.46 -12.30 -3.74
N SER A 117 6.67 -13.26 -2.83
CA SER A 117 7.34 -13.04 -1.54
C SER A 117 8.85 -12.77 -1.66
N ASN A 118 9.43 -13.01 -2.84
CA ASN A 118 10.81 -12.65 -3.16
C ASN A 118 10.91 -11.41 -4.08
N ASP A 119 9.79 -10.79 -4.44
CA ASP A 119 9.76 -9.59 -5.30
C ASP A 119 9.73 -8.32 -4.43
N GLU A 120 10.84 -8.09 -3.71
CA GLU A 120 11.09 -6.79 -3.09
C GLU A 120 11.29 -5.73 -4.19
N HIS A 121 10.50 -4.66 -4.14
CA HIS A 121 10.60 -3.56 -5.09
C HIS A 121 11.13 -2.31 -4.39
N ALA A 122 12.15 -1.69 -5.00
CA ALA A 122 12.60 -0.36 -4.63
C ALA A 122 12.85 0.46 -5.89
N GLN A 123 12.28 1.66 -5.94
CA GLN A 123 12.37 2.57 -7.07
C GLN A 123 12.69 3.98 -6.58
N VAL A 124 13.58 4.63 -7.31
CA VAL A 124 13.84 6.07 -7.19
C VAL A 124 13.61 6.70 -8.55
N SER A 125 12.70 7.67 -8.59
CA SER A 125 12.30 8.38 -9.79
C SER A 125 12.68 9.86 -9.65
N VAL A 126 13.31 10.40 -10.70
CA VAL A 126 13.64 11.83 -10.79
C VAL A 126 12.97 12.39 -12.04
N THR A 127 12.04 13.32 -11.85
CA THR A 127 11.32 13.99 -12.93
C THR A 127 11.76 15.43 -13.01
N TRP A 128 12.15 15.88 -14.20
CA TRP A 128 12.54 17.27 -14.46
C TRP A 128 11.59 17.93 -15.45
N TYR A 129 11.19 19.17 -15.15
CA TYR A 129 10.31 20.01 -15.96
C TYR A 129 11.10 21.21 -16.52
N PHE A 130 10.89 21.53 -17.81
CA PHE A 130 11.56 22.62 -18.52
C PHE A 130 10.62 23.78 -18.84
#